data_AF-A0A1J5FJZ4-F1
#
_entry.id   AF-A0A1J5FJZ4-F1
#
_cell.length_a   1.000
_cell.length_b   1.000
_cell.length_c   1.000
_cell.angle_alpha   90.00
_cell.angle_beta   90.00
_cell.angle_gamma   90.00
#
_symmetry.space_group_name_H-M   'P 1'
#
loop_
_entity.id
_entity.type
_entity.pdbx_description
1 polymer ?
#
loop_
_entity_poly.entity_id
_entity_poly.type
_entity_poly.pdbx_seq_one_letter_code
_entity_poly.pdbx_strand_id
1 'polypeptide(L)'
;MIRETREDIKDIKDIKDIKYLISFVVLFLLAATIAIFTGPELQAAAGIWKAYFLEPILFLMVIISTLKKEDLKNVFMVFALSALVMSILAIYQKITGNLIANPFWAAEATRRVTGVFSYPNALALYLAPVVVMLAGSLFARIMNYPPVGDPPPPDRKISNRTLGDELKIMNILYKLLIGLSAVIGLCAVYFTKSKGALIGIFAGLVFYVLFYKNYRKYFLVALVMAAAFGGFLIGNGRLDLKGAASVAGGDSVSTRLEMWGESWQMLREKPLLGAGLSGYQAAVARYHSKKYIEIYLYPHNIFLNFWSEIGLLGLLGFLGVIGYFYCAGFKEKLSAASCQLTIVLMAGMTTFLVHGLVDVPYFKNDLSVLFWILVGMMTVLNIRGKEVNKI
;
A
#
# COMPACT_ATOMS: atom_id res chain seq x y z
N MET A 1 21.60 5.66 37.19
CA MET A 1 22.68 4.72 36.83
C MET A 1 22.18 3.40 36.23
N ILE A 2 21.76 2.36 36.97
CA ILE A 2 21.39 1.05 36.36
C ILE A 2 20.21 1.12 35.37
N ARG A 3 19.26 2.06 35.59
CA ARG A 3 18.09 2.25 34.72
C ARG A 3 18.48 2.94 33.40
N GLU A 4 19.33 3.97 33.47
CA GLU A 4 19.90 4.65 32.29
C GLU A 4 20.76 3.68 31.47
N THR A 5 21.62 2.88 32.11
CA THR A 5 22.46 1.90 31.39
C THR A 5 21.61 0.83 30.68
N ARG A 6 20.42 0.50 31.20
CA ARG A 6 19.49 -0.43 30.52
C ARG A 6 18.75 0.23 29.35
N GLU A 7 18.41 1.50 29.45
CA GLU A 7 17.82 2.28 28.35
C GLU A 7 18.85 2.49 27.23
N ASP A 8 20.09 2.86 27.57
CA ASP A 8 21.18 3.02 26.60
C ASP A 8 21.48 1.71 25.83
N ILE A 9 21.51 0.57 26.52
CA ILE A 9 21.72 -0.75 25.90
C ILE A 9 20.53 -1.16 25.01
N LYS A 10 19.32 -0.75 25.38
CA LYS A 10 18.09 -1.01 24.60
C LYS A 10 18.09 -0.20 23.32
N ASP A 11 18.40 1.09 23.39
CA ASP A 11 18.47 1.99 22.25
C ASP A 11 19.53 1.53 21.24
N ILE A 12 20.70 1.08 21.70
CA ILE A 12 21.75 0.52 20.84
C ILE A 12 21.31 -0.78 20.12
N LYS A 13 20.49 -1.61 20.78
CA LYS A 13 20.02 -2.88 20.21
C LYS A 13 18.90 -2.66 19.18
N ASP A 14 18.02 -1.71 19.45
CA ASP A 14 16.93 -1.33 18.55
C ASP A 14 17.49 -0.72 17.26
N ILE A 15 18.56 0.11 17.35
CA ILE A 15 19.28 0.64 16.18
C ILE A 15 19.89 -0.47 15.31
N LYS A 16 20.46 -1.53 15.91
CA LYS A 16 21.02 -2.67 15.16
C LYS A 16 19.96 -3.44 14.37
N ASP A 17 18.73 -3.52 14.88
CA ASP A 17 17.63 -4.23 14.21
C ASP A 17 17.07 -3.47 13.00
N ILE A 18 17.24 -2.14 12.95
CA ILE A 18 16.80 -1.29 11.82
C ILE A 18 17.92 -0.76 10.92
N LYS A 19 19.18 -1.12 11.17
CA LYS A 19 20.33 -0.60 10.40
C LYS A 19 20.18 -0.75 8.88
N TYR A 20 19.58 -1.85 8.42
CA TYR A 20 19.35 -2.09 7.00
C TYR A 20 18.27 -1.16 6.44
N LEU A 21 17.16 -0.98 7.17
CA LEU A 21 16.14 -0.01 6.80
C LEU A 21 16.75 1.40 6.70
N ILE A 22 17.50 1.83 7.71
CA ILE A 22 18.17 3.15 7.71
C ILE A 22 19.07 3.29 6.48
N SER A 23 19.88 2.28 6.17
CA SER A 23 20.79 2.32 5.02
C SER A 23 20.04 2.50 3.70
N PHE A 24 18.93 1.77 3.50
CA PHE A 24 18.12 1.90 2.30
C PHE A 24 17.35 3.22 2.24
N VAL A 25 16.84 3.72 3.37
CA VAL A 25 16.19 5.04 3.47
C VAL A 25 17.18 6.16 3.13
N VAL A 26 18.41 6.08 3.64
CA VAL A 26 19.47 7.05 3.35
C VAL A 26 19.82 7.01 1.87
N LEU A 27 20.04 5.83 1.28
CA LEU A 27 20.29 5.70 -0.16
C LEU A 27 19.16 6.30 -1.00
N PHE A 28 17.92 5.98 -0.63
CA PHE A 28 16.72 6.47 -1.30
C PHE A 28 16.59 8.00 -1.23
N LEU A 29 16.79 8.59 -0.04
CA LEU A 29 16.72 10.04 0.15
C LEU A 29 17.89 10.78 -0.51
N LEU A 30 19.11 10.22 -0.47
CA LEU A 30 20.27 10.78 -1.17
C LEU A 30 20.02 10.82 -2.68
N ALA A 31 19.51 9.73 -3.27
CA ALA A 31 19.16 9.68 -4.69
C ALA A 31 18.08 10.72 -5.04
N ALA A 32 17.02 10.81 -4.23
CA ALA A 32 15.98 11.83 -4.42
C ALA A 32 16.52 13.27 -4.29
N THR A 33 17.50 13.50 -3.42
CA THR A 33 18.15 14.81 -3.24
C THR A 33 19.01 15.18 -4.44
N ILE A 34 19.78 14.22 -4.99
CA ILE A 34 20.53 14.42 -6.23
C ILE A 34 19.57 14.73 -7.39
N ALA A 35 18.42 14.05 -7.43
CA ALA A 35 17.44 14.19 -8.49
C ALA A 35 16.76 15.58 -8.54
N ILE A 36 16.87 16.39 -7.48
CA ILE A 36 16.47 17.81 -7.50
C ILE A 36 17.26 18.58 -8.57
N PHE A 37 18.54 18.28 -8.71
CA PHE A 37 19.48 19.01 -9.57
C PHE A 37 19.56 18.44 -10.99
N THR A 38 18.96 17.28 -11.23
CA THR A 38 18.91 16.67 -12.58
C THR A 38 17.59 16.92 -13.29
N GLY A 39 16.57 17.39 -12.57
CA GLY A 39 15.28 17.80 -13.12
C GLY A 39 15.36 19.15 -13.86
N PRO A 40 14.39 19.44 -14.76
CA PRO A 40 14.39 20.65 -15.57
C PRO A 40 14.08 21.92 -14.78
N GLU A 41 13.28 21.80 -13.72
CA GLU A 41 12.81 22.94 -12.91
C GLU A 41 13.13 22.71 -11.42
N LEU A 42 14.08 23.48 -10.91
CA LEU A 42 14.58 23.32 -9.53
C LEU A 42 13.48 23.47 -8.48
N GLN A 43 12.57 24.45 -8.64
CA GLN A 43 11.50 24.72 -7.68
C GLN A 43 10.47 23.59 -7.64
N ALA A 44 10.04 23.09 -8.81
CA ALA A 44 9.12 21.96 -8.89
C ALA A 44 9.76 20.69 -8.33
N ALA A 45 11.01 20.41 -8.71
CA ALA A 45 11.79 19.27 -8.24
C ALA A 45 11.98 19.29 -6.72
N ALA A 46 12.36 20.44 -6.14
CA ALA A 46 12.49 20.60 -4.69
C ALA A 46 11.15 20.46 -3.95
N GLY A 47 10.05 20.92 -4.56
CA GLY A 47 8.69 20.73 -4.04
C GLY A 47 8.31 19.25 -3.95
N ILE A 48 8.54 18.49 -5.04
CA ILE A 48 8.30 17.04 -5.08
C ILE A 48 9.20 16.31 -4.07
N TRP A 49 10.50 16.64 -4.01
CA TRP A 49 11.43 16.08 -3.04
C TRP A 49 10.94 16.26 -1.60
N LYS A 50 10.57 17.48 -1.23
CA LYS A 50 10.08 17.79 0.10
C LYS A 50 8.83 16.97 0.42
N ALA A 51 7.86 16.99 -0.48
CA ALA A 51 6.52 16.48 -0.22
C ALA A 51 6.40 14.95 -0.32
N TYR A 52 7.14 14.30 -1.23
CA TYR A 52 7.02 12.85 -1.47
C TYR A 52 8.16 12.04 -0.82
N PHE A 53 9.26 12.67 -0.42
CA PHE A 53 10.42 11.97 0.14
C PHE A 53 10.72 12.44 1.56
N LEU A 54 11.02 13.72 1.76
CA LEU A 54 11.44 14.21 3.07
C LEU A 54 10.33 14.09 4.13
N GLU A 55 9.16 14.70 3.89
CA GLU A 55 8.06 14.71 4.86
C GLU A 55 7.59 13.28 5.23
N PRO A 56 7.37 12.35 4.28
CA PRO A 56 6.95 11.00 4.61
C PRO A 56 8.02 10.17 5.35
N ILE A 57 9.31 10.40 5.07
CA ILE A 57 10.42 9.76 5.81
C ILE A 57 10.53 10.32 7.23
N LEU A 58 10.33 11.62 7.42
CA LEU A 58 10.23 12.19 8.78
C LEU A 58 9.05 11.58 9.53
N PHE A 59 7.93 11.34 8.84
CA PHE A 59 6.79 10.64 9.42
C PHE A 59 7.12 9.20 9.83
N LEU A 60 7.90 8.46 9.03
CA LEU A 60 8.44 7.15 9.42
C LEU A 60 9.23 7.24 10.74
N MET A 61 10.11 8.24 10.88
CA MET A 61 10.92 8.42 12.09
C MET A 61 10.05 8.68 13.32
N VAL A 62 8.99 9.48 13.17
CA VAL A 62 8.00 9.71 14.24
C VAL A 62 7.29 8.40 14.59
N ILE A 63 6.84 7.61 13.60
CA ILE A 63 6.17 6.33 13.86
C ILE A 63 7.07 5.38 14.66
N ILE A 64 8.32 5.20 14.25
CA ILE A 64 9.23 4.24 14.89
C ILE A 64 9.61 4.68 16.31
N SER A 65 9.76 5.99 16.54
CA SER A 65 10.13 6.53 17.85
C SER A 65 8.96 6.58 18.83
N THR A 66 7.75 6.87 18.35
CA THR A 66 6.58 7.11 19.21
C THR A 66 5.71 5.87 19.42
N LEU A 67 5.42 5.10 18.36
CA LEU A 67 4.42 4.03 18.45
C LEU A 67 4.98 2.78 19.12
N LYS A 68 4.17 2.18 19.99
CA LYS A 68 4.35 0.84 20.54
C LYS A 68 3.49 -0.16 19.78
N LYS A 69 3.75 -1.45 20.00
CA LYS A 69 2.94 -2.54 19.43
C LYS A 69 1.46 -2.45 19.80
N GLU A 70 1.18 -2.07 21.04
CA GLU A 70 -0.17 -1.85 21.58
C GLU A 70 -0.92 -0.70 20.90
N ASP A 71 -0.20 0.28 20.35
CA ASP A 71 -0.78 1.42 19.64
C ASP A 71 -1.21 1.09 18.20
N LEU A 72 -0.73 -0.03 17.64
CA LEU A 72 -1.07 -0.42 16.27
C LEU A 72 -2.58 -0.64 16.08
N LYS A 73 -3.30 -1.02 17.13
CA LYS A 73 -4.77 -1.11 17.09
C LYS A 73 -5.44 0.24 16.82
N ASN A 74 -4.84 1.33 17.31
CA ASN A 74 -5.31 2.69 17.11
C ASN A 74 -4.99 3.15 15.67
N VAL A 75 -3.84 2.76 15.11
CA VAL A 75 -3.53 3.03 13.70
C VAL A 75 -4.57 2.39 12.77
N PHE A 76 -4.96 1.13 13.05
CA PHE A 76 -6.06 0.47 12.32
C PHE A 76 -7.40 1.19 12.50
N MET A 77 -7.66 1.76 13.68
CA MET A 77 -8.87 2.56 13.91
C MET A 77 -8.87 3.83 13.05
N VAL A 78 -7.73 4.53 12.98
CA VAL A 78 -7.58 5.71 12.12
C VAL A 78 -7.78 5.34 10.65
N PHE A 79 -7.23 4.22 10.20
CA PHE A 79 -7.49 3.70 8.86
C PHE A 79 -8.97 3.36 8.63
N ALA A 80 -9.64 2.74 9.59
CA ALA A 80 -11.06 2.43 9.49
C ALA A 80 -11.90 3.72 9.37
N LEU A 81 -11.70 4.68 10.27
CA LEU A 81 -12.40 5.97 10.25
C LEU A 81 -12.14 6.74 8.96
N SER A 82 -10.88 6.82 8.53
CA SER A 82 -10.52 7.51 7.29
C SER A 82 -11.14 6.81 6.06
N ALA A 83 -11.05 5.48 5.98
CA ALA A 83 -11.68 4.72 4.90
C ALA A 83 -13.20 4.93 4.90
N LEU A 84 -13.84 4.94 6.07
CA LEU A 84 -15.28 5.16 6.19
C LEU A 84 -15.67 6.55 5.68
N VAL A 85 -15.00 7.61 6.12
CA VAL A 85 -15.26 8.99 5.67
C VAL A 85 -15.11 9.11 4.15
N MET A 86 -14.00 8.60 3.61
CA MET A 86 -13.73 8.63 2.18
C MET A 86 -14.78 7.85 1.38
N SER A 87 -15.25 6.74 1.92
CA SER A 87 -16.19 5.86 1.25
C SER A 87 -17.63 6.36 1.33
N ILE A 88 -18.02 7.03 2.42
CA ILE A 88 -19.32 7.73 2.53
C ILE A 88 -19.39 8.82 1.46
N LEU A 89 -18.35 9.65 1.33
CA LEU A 89 -18.29 10.67 0.29
C LEU A 89 -18.36 10.04 -1.11
N ALA A 90 -17.63 8.95 -1.35
CA ALA A 90 -17.68 8.24 -2.62
C ALA A 90 -19.07 7.68 -2.95
N ILE A 91 -19.80 7.14 -1.96
CA ILE A 91 -21.17 6.67 -2.15
C ILE A 91 -22.11 7.85 -2.44
N TYR A 92 -21.97 8.97 -1.72
CA TYR A 92 -22.73 10.19 -2.01
C TYR A 92 -22.50 10.67 -3.45
N GLN A 93 -21.24 10.72 -3.89
CA GLN A 93 -20.87 11.02 -5.27
C GLN A 93 -21.47 10.01 -6.26
N LYS A 94 -21.49 8.72 -5.93
CA LYS A 94 -22.08 7.68 -6.79
C LYS A 94 -23.58 7.91 -7.00
N ILE A 95 -24.32 8.29 -5.97
CA ILE A 95 -25.77 8.50 -6.03
C ILE A 95 -26.10 9.80 -6.76
N THR A 96 -25.47 10.90 -6.35
CA THR A 96 -25.86 12.24 -6.81
C THR A 96 -25.12 12.72 -8.06
N GLY A 97 -23.90 12.24 -8.31
CA GLY A 97 -23.00 12.83 -9.30
C GLY A 97 -22.37 14.16 -8.87
N ASN A 98 -22.81 14.73 -7.74
CA ASN A 98 -22.26 15.97 -7.18
C ASN A 98 -20.84 15.76 -6.66
N LEU A 99 -20.09 16.86 -6.51
CA LEU A 99 -18.72 16.87 -5.99
C LEU A 99 -17.71 16.05 -6.82
N ILE A 100 -18.05 15.70 -8.06
CA ILE A 100 -17.11 15.13 -9.03
C ILE A 100 -16.72 16.27 -9.99
N ALA A 101 -15.48 16.74 -9.88
CA ALA A 101 -15.03 17.92 -10.64
C ALA A 101 -15.04 17.72 -12.16
N ASN A 102 -14.79 16.50 -12.62
CA ASN A 102 -14.75 16.18 -14.05
C ASN A 102 -16.14 15.74 -14.56
N PRO A 103 -16.76 16.47 -15.52
CA PRO A 103 -18.11 16.16 -16.01
C PRO A 103 -18.23 14.76 -16.65
N PHE A 104 -17.17 14.27 -17.30
CA PHE A 104 -17.16 12.94 -17.90
C PHE A 104 -17.22 11.83 -16.84
N TRP A 105 -16.63 12.05 -15.66
CA TRP A 105 -16.75 11.13 -14.53
C TRP A 105 -18.02 11.35 -13.71
N ALA A 106 -18.66 12.52 -13.79
CA ALA A 106 -19.92 12.81 -13.11
C ALA A 106 -21.14 12.22 -13.83
N ALA A 107 -21.05 12.09 -15.16
CA ALA A 107 -22.10 11.55 -16.02
C ALA A 107 -22.64 10.21 -15.51
N GLU A 108 -23.97 10.08 -15.41
CA GLU A 108 -24.63 8.96 -14.73
C GLU A 108 -24.27 7.59 -15.32
N ALA A 109 -24.27 7.47 -16.65
CA ALA A 109 -23.98 6.23 -17.36
C ALA A 109 -22.55 5.73 -17.12
N THR A 110 -21.57 6.62 -17.09
CA THR A 110 -20.15 6.28 -16.98
C THR A 110 -19.57 6.53 -15.59
N ARG A 111 -20.38 7.01 -14.63
CA ARG A 111 -19.96 7.62 -13.36
C ARG A 111 -18.81 6.91 -12.65
N ARG A 112 -17.79 7.68 -12.28
CA ARG A 112 -16.62 7.24 -11.51
C ARG A 112 -16.42 8.16 -10.31
N VAL A 113 -16.40 7.57 -9.11
CA VAL A 113 -16.26 8.34 -7.86
C VAL A 113 -14.79 8.69 -7.63
N THR A 114 -14.56 9.85 -7.01
CA THR A 114 -13.22 10.44 -6.81
C THR A 114 -12.90 10.73 -5.34
N GLY A 115 -13.92 10.75 -4.47
CA GLY A 115 -13.78 11.17 -3.08
C GLY A 115 -13.30 12.62 -3.02
N VAL A 116 -12.29 12.88 -2.17
CA VAL A 116 -11.61 14.19 -2.10
C VAL A 116 -10.48 14.34 -3.12
N PHE A 117 -10.23 13.32 -3.94
CA PHE A 117 -9.11 13.31 -4.87
C PHE A 117 -9.48 13.86 -6.23
N SER A 118 -8.45 14.27 -6.98
CA SER A 118 -8.63 14.85 -8.31
C SER A 118 -9.06 13.85 -9.38
N TYR A 119 -8.88 12.54 -9.16
CA TYR A 119 -9.21 11.49 -10.13
C TYR A 119 -9.57 10.14 -9.47
N PRO A 120 -10.36 9.25 -10.12
CA PRO A 120 -10.91 8.05 -9.49
C PRO A 120 -9.85 7.06 -9.00
N ASN A 121 -8.75 6.93 -9.76
CA ASN A 121 -7.68 6.00 -9.38
C ASN A 121 -6.99 6.42 -8.08
N ALA A 122 -6.83 7.71 -7.78
CA ALA A 122 -6.23 8.18 -6.53
C ALA A 122 -7.00 7.69 -5.30
N LEU A 123 -8.33 7.75 -5.35
CA LEU A 123 -9.18 7.18 -4.30
C LEU A 123 -8.94 5.68 -4.14
N ALA A 124 -8.84 4.97 -5.27
CA ALA A 124 -8.64 3.53 -5.27
C ALA A 124 -7.23 3.13 -4.79
N LEU A 125 -6.19 3.91 -5.10
CA LEU A 125 -4.81 3.71 -4.64
C LEU A 125 -4.73 3.80 -3.11
N TYR A 126 -5.51 4.70 -2.50
CA TYR A 126 -5.63 4.80 -1.04
C TYR A 126 -6.48 3.66 -0.45
N LEU A 127 -7.73 3.49 -0.91
CA LEU A 127 -8.68 2.58 -0.28
C LEU A 127 -8.34 1.10 -0.47
N ALA A 128 -7.78 0.69 -1.61
CA ALA A 128 -7.52 -0.72 -1.90
C ALA A 128 -6.62 -1.41 -0.85
N PRO A 129 -5.40 -0.93 -0.55
CA PRO A 129 -4.56 -1.55 0.48
C PRO A 129 -5.18 -1.45 1.87
N VAL A 130 -5.84 -0.33 2.19
CA VAL A 130 -6.51 -0.13 3.49
C VAL A 130 -7.65 -1.14 3.70
N VAL A 131 -8.51 -1.34 2.70
CA VAL A 131 -9.62 -2.30 2.77
C VAL A 131 -9.11 -3.73 2.95
N VAL A 132 -8.05 -4.13 2.24
CA VAL A 132 -7.41 -5.45 2.41
C VAL A 132 -6.88 -5.61 3.84
N MET A 133 -6.24 -4.57 4.39
CA MET A 133 -5.76 -4.58 5.76
C MET A 133 -6.90 -4.70 6.78
N LEU A 134 -7.96 -3.91 6.62
CA LEU A 134 -9.12 -3.93 7.50
C LEU A 134 -9.84 -5.29 7.46
N ALA A 135 -10.05 -5.85 6.27
CA ALA A 135 -10.65 -7.17 6.09
C ALA A 135 -9.79 -8.27 6.71
N GLY A 136 -8.48 -8.25 6.50
CA GLY A 136 -7.55 -9.21 7.12
C GLY A 136 -7.52 -9.10 8.64
N SER A 137 -7.50 -7.88 9.18
CA SER A 137 -7.55 -7.62 10.62
C SER A 137 -8.86 -8.11 11.25
N LEU A 138 -10.00 -7.89 10.59
CA LEU A 138 -11.30 -8.40 11.04
C LEU A 138 -11.33 -9.93 11.04
N PHE A 139 -10.88 -10.55 9.95
CA PHE A 139 -10.83 -12.01 9.83
C PHE A 139 -9.98 -12.63 10.95
N ALA A 140 -8.78 -12.08 11.19
CA ALA A 140 -7.90 -12.50 12.28
C ALA A 140 -8.62 -12.49 13.65
N ARG A 141 -9.40 -11.44 13.92
CA ARG A 141 -10.14 -11.26 15.18
C ARG A 141 -11.38 -12.16 15.30
N ILE A 142 -12.03 -12.51 14.18
CA ILE A 142 -13.14 -13.48 14.17
C ILE A 142 -12.61 -14.88 14.47
N MET A 143 -11.42 -15.20 13.95
CA MET A 143 -10.75 -16.49 14.17
C MET A 143 -10.05 -16.59 15.54
N ASN A 144 -10.37 -15.70 16.50
CA ASN A 144 -9.86 -15.68 17.87
C ASN A 144 -8.33 -15.65 18.02
N TYR A 145 -7.59 -15.08 17.06
CA TYR A 145 -6.20 -14.73 17.31
C TYR A 145 -6.14 -13.58 18.32
N PRO A 146 -5.29 -13.67 19.38
CA PRO A 146 -5.18 -12.60 20.36
C PRO A 146 -4.77 -11.29 19.64
N PRO A 147 -5.35 -10.14 19.98
CA PRO A 147 -4.92 -8.87 19.40
C PRO A 147 -3.44 -8.61 19.70
N VAL A 148 -2.73 -7.95 18.77
CA VAL A 148 -1.36 -7.52 19.04
C VAL A 148 -1.38 -6.53 20.21
N GLY A 149 -0.65 -6.87 21.28
CA GLY A 149 -0.53 -6.03 22.46
C GLY A 149 -1.57 -6.27 23.55
N ASP A 150 -2.57 -7.13 23.32
CA ASP A 150 -3.41 -7.59 24.42
C ASP A 150 -2.66 -8.75 25.11
N PRO A 151 -2.33 -8.64 26.42
CA PRO A 151 -1.86 -9.81 27.16
C PRO A 151 -2.92 -10.92 27.03
N PRO A 152 -2.53 -12.21 27.04
CA PRO A 152 -3.52 -13.27 27.24
C PRO A 152 -4.40 -12.85 28.41
N PRO A 153 -5.74 -12.98 28.32
CA PRO A 153 -6.62 -12.57 29.39
C PRO A 153 -6.04 -13.15 30.67
N PRO A 154 -5.70 -12.31 31.67
CA PRO A 154 -5.12 -12.84 32.87
C PRO A 154 -6.08 -13.91 33.36
N ASP A 155 -5.54 -15.00 33.90
CA ASP A 155 -6.30 -16.06 34.59
C ASP A 155 -6.98 -15.53 35.88
N ARG A 156 -7.17 -14.22 35.95
CA ARG A 156 -7.93 -13.50 36.93
C ARG A 156 -9.38 -13.64 36.55
N LYS A 157 -10.10 -14.39 37.39
CA LYS A 157 -11.47 -14.09 37.76
C LYS A 157 -11.59 -12.59 38.06
N ILE A 158 -11.80 -11.75 37.04
CA ILE A 158 -12.10 -10.33 37.22
C ILE A 158 -13.53 -10.32 37.77
N SER A 159 -13.64 -10.07 39.07
CA SER A 159 -14.88 -10.11 39.84
C SER A 159 -15.82 -8.91 39.58
N ASN A 160 -15.46 -8.00 38.66
CA ASN A 160 -16.30 -6.85 38.29
C ASN A 160 -17.01 -7.12 36.96
N ARG A 161 -18.26 -7.60 37.04
CA ARG A 161 -19.13 -7.88 35.88
C ARG A 161 -19.25 -6.66 34.93
N THR A 162 -19.38 -5.45 35.47
CA THR A 162 -19.57 -4.20 34.71
C THR A 162 -18.37 -3.84 33.83
N LEU A 163 -17.13 -3.89 34.37
CA LEU A 163 -15.91 -3.60 33.58
C LEU A 163 -15.69 -4.63 32.46
N GLY A 164 -16.07 -5.89 32.72
CA GLY A 164 -16.01 -6.96 31.72
C GLY A 164 -16.99 -6.75 30.57
N ASP A 165 -18.16 -6.16 30.83
CA ASP A 165 -19.18 -5.92 29.81
C ASP A 165 -18.87 -4.68 28.97
N GLU A 166 -18.33 -3.61 29.56
CA GLU A 166 -17.83 -2.44 28.80
C GLU A 166 -16.73 -2.81 27.80
N LEU A 167 -15.76 -3.63 28.22
CA LEU A 167 -14.68 -4.11 27.35
C LEU A 167 -15.20 -4.98 26.20
N LYS A 168 -16.23 -5.81 26.43
CA LYS A 168 -16.89 -6.58 25.37
C LYS A 168 -17.59 -5.66 24.37
N ILE A 169 -18.35 -4.68 24.84
CA ILE A 169 -19.05 -3.71 23.98
C ILE A 169 -18.04 -2.97 23.10
N MET A 170 -16.95 -2.46 23.68
CA MET A 170 -15.89 -1.78 22.92
C MET A 170 -15.28 -2.67 21.83
N ASN A 171 -15.04 -3.95 22.11
CA ASN A 171 -14.53 -4.89 21.11
C ASN A 171 -15.56 -5.16 19.99
N ILE A 172 -16.85 -5.23 20.32
CA ILE A 172 -17.92 -5.39 19.32
C ILE A 172 -17.98 -4.15 18.42
N LEU A 173 -18.00 -2.94 19.00
CA LEU A 173 -18.03 -1.69 18.24
C LEU A 173 -16.79 -1.55 17.34
N TYR A 174 -15.61 -1.92 17.84
CA TYR A 174 -14.39 -1.96 17.05
C TYR A 174 -14.52 -2.88 15.83
N LYS A 175 -15.01 -4.11 16.02
CA LYS A 175 -15.22 -5.09 14.93
C LYS A 175 -16.25 -4.58 13.92
N LEU A 176 -17.35 -4.00 14.40
CA LEU A 176 -18.39 -3.42 13.55
C LEU A 176 -17.85 -2.27 12.71
N LEU A 177 -17.08 -1.36 13.31
CA LEU A 177 -16.48 -0.23 12.60
C LEU A 177 -15.50 -0.70 11.52
N ILE A 178 -14.60 -1.63 11.84
CA ILE A 178 -13.68 -2.19 10.84
C ILE A 178 -14.44 -2.90 9.72
N GLY A 179 -15.43 -3.73 10.06
CA GLY A 179 -16.22 -4.46 9.07
C GLY A 179 -17.00 -3.53 8.16
N LEU A 180 -17.68 -2.55 8.73
CA LEU A 180 -18.41 -1.52 7.98
C LEU A 180 -17.46 -0.75 7.05
N SER A 181 -16.31 -0.32 7.57
CA SER A 181 -15.31 0.43 6.80
C SER A 181 -14.74 -0.40 5.64
N ALA A 182 -14.48 -1.69 5.87
CA ALA A 182 -14.00 -2.60 4.82
C ALA A 182 -15.05 -2.83 3.72
N VAL A 183 -16.32 -3.07 4.10
CA VAL A 183 -17.41 -3.32 3.14
C VAL A 183 -17.72 -2.07 2.33
N ILE A 184 -17.95 -0.93 3.00
CA ILE A 184 -18.24 0.34 2.32
C ILE A 184 -17.02 0.78 1.48
N GLY A 185 -15.81 0.58 2.00
CA GLY A 185 -14.57 0.81 1.26
C GLY A 185 -14.44 -0.01 -0.01
N LEU A 186 -14.80 -1.31 0.03
CA LEU A 186 -14.80 -2.16 -1.16
C LEU A 186 -15.82 -1.66 -2.20
N CYS A 187 -17.01 -1.25 -1.76
CA CYS A 187 -18.02 -0.64 -2.63
C CYS A 187 -17.49 0.67 -3.27
N ALA A 188 -16.85 1.52 -2.49
CA ALA A 188 -16.23 2.75 -3.00
C ALA A 188 -15.14 2.45 -4.04
N VAL A 189 -14.25 1.49 -3.77
CA VAL A 189 -13.24 1.04 -4.75
C VAL A 189 -13.89 0.55 -6.04
N TYR A 190 -14.95 -0.27 -5.95
CA TYR A 190 -15.69 -0.73 -7.11
C TYR A 190 -16.23 0.43 -7.95
N PHE A 191 -16.82 1.45 -7.31
CA PHE A 191 -17.35 2.63 -8.00
C PHE A 191 -16.28 3.55 -8.61
N THR A 192 -15.00 3.41 -8.25
CA THR A 192 -13.91 4.11 -8.96
C THR A 192 -13.70 3.57 -10.37
N LYS A 193 -14.18 2.34 -10.65
CA LYS A 193 -13.92 1.56 -11.87
C LYS A 193 -12.42 1.36 -12.15
N SER A 194 -11.55 1.39 -11.13
CA SER A 194 -10.12 1.10 -11.29
C SER A 194 -9.88 -0.41 -11.38
N LYS A 195 -9.59 -0.90 -12.60
CA LYS A 195 -9.19 -2.31 -12.81
C LYS A 195 -7.91 -2.66 -12.04
N GLY A 196 -6.95 -1.74 -11.99
CA GLY A 196 -5.69 -1.91 -11.24
C GLY A 196 -5.93 -2.12 -9.75
N ALA A 197 -6.89 -1.40 -9.17
CA ALA A 197 -7.24 -1.55 -7.76
C ALA A 197 -7.85 -2.93 -7.46
N LEU A 198 -8.73 -3.43 -8.33
CA LEU A 198 -9.34 -4.76 -8.17
C LEU A 198 -8.29 -5.87 -8.28
N ILE A 199 -7.37 -5.75 -9.23
CA ILE A 199 -6.24 -6.69 -9.38
C ILE A 199 -5.32 -6.62 -8.14
N GLY A 200 -5.03 -5.43 -7.63
CA GLY A 200 -4.28 -5.23 -6.41
C GLY A 200 -4.94 -5.89 -5.20
N ILE A 201 -6.25 -5.64 -4.98
CA ILE A 201 -7.02 -6.26 -3.90
C ILE A 201 -6.98 -7.77 -4.02
N PHE A 202 -7.23 -8.30 -5.22
CA PHE A 202 -7.16 -9.74 -5.47
C PHE A 202 -5.78 -10.31 -5.10
N ALA A 203 -4.69 -9.69 -5.55
CA ALA A 203 -3.34 -10.12 -5.21
C ALA A 203 -3.05 -10.05 -3.70
N GLY A 204 -3.53 -9.01 -3.02
CA GLY A 204 -3.43 -8.88 -1.56
C GLY A 204 -4.18 -9.98 -0.81
N LEU A 205 -5.41 -10.31 -1.25
CA LEU A 205 -6.21 -11.40 -0.67
C LEU A 205 -5.57 -12.76 -0.93
N VAL A 206 -5.09 -13.01 -2.15
CA VAL A 206 -4.33 -14.22 -2.51
C VAL A 206 -3.12 -14.35 -1.61
N PHE A 207 -2.33 -13.28 -1.45
CA PHE A 207 -1.19 -13.25 -0.55
C PHE A 207 -1.60 -13.59 0.88
N TYR A 208 -2.63 -12.92 1.40
CA TYR A 208 -3.13 -13.15 2.75
C TYR A 208 -3.48 -14.62 2.98
N VAL A 209 -4.25 -15.23 2.08
CA VAL A 209 -4.67 -16.64 2.22
C VAL A 209 -3.50 -17.61 2.04
N LEU A 210 -2.57 -17.35 1.13
CA LEU A 210 -1.38 -18.18 0.90
C LEU A 210 -0.49 -18.27 2.14
N PHE A 211 -0.33 -17.15 2.85
CA PHE A 211 0.52 -17.09 4.04
C PHE A 211 -0.25 -17.35 5.35
N TYR A 212 -1.57 -17.46 5.27
CA TYR A 212 -2.40 -17.92 6.37
C TYR A 212 -2.38 -19.46 6.48
N LYS A 213 -1.61 -19.97 7.46
CA LYS A 213 -1.24 -21.40 7.59
C LYS A 213 -2.42 -22.38 7.53
N ASN A 214 -3.60 -22.01 8.02
CA ASN A 214 -4.74 -22.93 8.14
C ASN A 214 -5.46 -23.17 6.80
N TYR A 215 -5.44 -22.21 5.88
CA TYR A 215 -6.22 -22.28 4.62
C TYR A 215 -5.36 -22.43 3.37
N ARG A 216 -4.02 -22.29 3.48
CA ARG A 216 -3.08 -22.39 2.37
C ARG A 216 -3.31 -23.62 1.49
N LYS A 217 -3.48 -24.81 2.07
CA LYS A 217 -3.64 -26.05 1.29
C LYS A 217 -4.93 -26.07 0.47
N TYR A 218 -6.05 -25.62 1.06
CA TYR A 218 -7.34 -25.58 0.37
C TYR A 218 -7.35 -24.52 -0.72
N PHE A 219 -6.73 -23.37 -0.44
CA PHE A 219 -6.61 -22.28 -1.41
C PHE A 219 -5.72 -22.67 -2.61
N LEU A 220 -4.57 -23.32 -2.37
CA LEU A 220 -3.72 -23.81 -3.46
C LEU A 220 -4.47 -24.81 -4.34
N VAL A 221 -5.25 -25.72 -3.74
CA VAL A 221 -6.12 -26.63 -4.50
C VAL A 221 -7.15 -25.83 -5.31
N ALA A 222 -7.87 -24.89 -4.69
CA ALA A 222 -8.86 -24.07 -5.39
C ALA A 222 -8.25 -23.24 -6.53
N LEU A 223 -7.04 -22.70 -6.34
CA LEU A 223 -6.32 -21.93 -7.35
C LEU A 223 -5.91 -22.82 -8.53
N VAL A 224 -5.37 -24.01 -8.26
CA VAL A 224 -5.03 -24.99 -9.30
C VAL A 224 -6.27 -25.44 -10.05
N MET A 225 -7.38 -25.71 -9.35
CA MET A 225 -8.66 -26.07 -9.96
C MET A 225 -9.22 -24.93 -10.82
N ALA A 226 -9.15 -23.68 -10.35
CA ALA A 226 -9.59 -22.52 -11.11
C ALA A 226 -8.71 -22.28 -12.35
N ALA A 227 -7.38 -22.45 -12.23
CA ALA A 227 -6.46 -22.34 -13.35
C ALA A 227 -6.67 -23.47 -14.39
N ALA A 228 -6.88 -24.71 -13.93
CA ALA A 228 -7.19 -25.84 -14.79
C ALA A 228 -8.54 -25.65 -15.50
N PHE A 229 -9.56 -25.16 -14.79
CA PHE A 229 -10.86 -24.86 -15.38
C PHE A 229 -10.78 -23.70 -16.38
N GLY A 230 -10.06 -22.63 -16.04
CA GLY A 230 -9.79 -21.52 -16.96
C GLY A 230 -9.07 -21.99 -18.23
N GLY A 231 -8.01 -22.79 -18.08
CA GLY A 231 -7.28 -23.42 -19.19
C GLY A 231 -8.18 -24.31 -20.05
N PHE A 232 -9.07 -25.09 -19.43
CA PHE A 232 -10.07 -25.90 -20.14
C PHE A 232 -11.06 -25.04 -20.93
N LEU A 233 -11.54 -23.92 -20.38
CA LEU A 233 -12.44 -23.01 -21.09
C LEU A 233 -11.75 -22.33 -22.28
N ILE A 234 -10.49 -21.93 -22.13
CA ILE A 234 -9.68 -21.34 -23.20
C ILE A 234 -9.40 -22.38 -24.29
N GLY A 235 -8.95 -23.58 -23.92
CA GLY A 235 -8.64 -24.66 -24.85
C GLY A 235 -9.84 -25.13 -25.68
N ASN A 236 -11.05 -24.97 -25.14
CA ASN A 236 -12.30 -25.28 -25.84
C ASN A 236 -12.96 -24.05 -26.51
N GLY A 237 -12.26 -22.91 -26.59
CA GLY A 237 -12.76 -21.68 -27.23
C GLY A 237 -13.98 -21.04 -26.54
N ARG A 238 -14.33 -21.46 -25.32
CA ARG A 238 -15.45 -20.92 -24.54
C ARG A 238 -15.10 -19.63 -23.80
N LEU A 239 -13.81 -19.35 -23.67
CA LEU A 239 -13.29 -18.12 -23.07
C LEU A 239 -12.28 -17.51 -24.05
N ASP A 240 -12.69 -16.46 -24.76
CA ASP A 240 -11.77 -15.69 -25.59
C ASP A 240 -11.07 -14.63 -24.73
N LEU A 241 -9.81 -14.89 -24.42
CA LEU A 241 -8.95 -13.97 -23.68
C LEU A 241 -8.50 -12.77 -24.51
N LYS A 242 -8.73 -12.75 -25.84
CA LYS A 242 -8.30 -11.65 -26.70
C LYS A 242 -9.06 -10.36 -26.44
N GLY A 243 -10.21 -10.42 -25.75
CA GLY A 243 -10.98 -9.25 -25.34
C GLY A 243 -11.56 -8.48 -26.54
N ALA A 244 -12.80 -8.01 -26.40
CA ALA A 244 -13.38 -7.12 -27.40
C ALA A 244 -12.49 -5.87 -27.51
N ALA A 245 -11.76 -5.76 -28.63
CA ALA A 245 -11.03 -4.56 -29.02
C ALA A 245 -12.04 -3.44 -29.27
N SER A 246 -12.36 -2.69 -28.20
CA SER A 246 -13.30 -1.58 -28.29
C SER A 246 -12.60 -0.33 -28.80
N VAL A 247 -12.85 -0.07 -30.09
CA VAL A 247 -12.97 1.25 -30.75
C VAL A 247 -11.70 2.12 -30.85
N ALA A 248 -11.58 2.77 -32.01
CA ALA A 248 -10.54 3.71 -32.41
C ALA A 248 -10.12 4.67 -31.28
N GLY A 249 -8.94 4.45 -30.70
CA GLY A 249 -8.40 5.26 -29.60
C GLY A 249 -7.34 4.54 -28.73
N GLY A 250 -7.29 3.21 -28.78
CA GLY A 250 -6.39 2.40 -27.95
C GLY A 250 -7.01 2.13 -26.57
N ASP A 251 -6.97 0.88 -26.12
CA ASP A 251 -7.41 0.52 -24.78
C ASP A 251 -6.38 0.95 -23.71
N SER A 252 -6.79 1.06 -22.45
CA SER A 252 -5.93 1.50 -21.34
C SER A 252 -4.68 0.62 -21.13
N VAL A 253 -4.64 -0.58 -21.72
CA VAL A 253 -3.49 -1.49 -21.66
C VAL A 253 -2.48 -1.14 -22.75
N SER A 254 -2.92 -1.01 -24.01
CA SER A 254 -2.03 -0.61 -25.12
C SER A 254 -1.36 0.73 -24.88
N THR A 255 -2.10 1.73 -24.37
CA THR A 255 -1.50 3.03 -23.99
C THR A 255 -0.38 2.85 -22.96
N ARG A 256 -0.56 2.00 -21.94
CA ARG A 256 0.48 1.75 -20.92
C ARG A 256 1.69 1.03 -21.49
N LEU A 257 1.49 0.01 -22.34
CA LEU A 257 2.58 -0.73 -22.96
C LEU A 257 3.47 0.19 -23.82
N GLU A 258 2.84 1.11 -24.54
CA GLU A 258 3.55 2.13 -25.31
C GLU A 258 4.31 3.10 -24.39
N MET A 259 3.65 3.64 -23.36
CA MET A 259 4.30 4.49 -22.36
C MET A 259 5.52 3.83 -21.71
N TRP A 260 5.43 2.53 -21.40
CA TRP A 260 6.53 1.76 -20.83
C TRP A 260 7.67 1.57 -21.84
N GLY A 261 7.34 1.34 -23.12
CA GLY A 261 8.31 1.30 -24.20
C GLY A 261 9.06 2.63 -24.36
N GLU A 262 8.35 3.74 -24.37
CA GLU A 262 8.92 5.10 -24.47
C GLU A 262 9.80 5.42 -23.25
N SER A 263 9.32 5.09 -22.04
CA SER A 263 10.08 5.24 -20.79
C SER A 263 11.36 4.42 -20.79
N TRP A 264 11.28 3.19 -21.28
CA TRP A 264 12.43 2.29 -21.34
C TRP A 264 13.50 2.78 -22.31
N GLN A 265 13.10 3.33 -23.46
CA GLN A 265 14.03 3.97 -24.39
C GLN A 265 14.75 5.15 -23.73
N MET A 266 14.01 6.02 -23.02
CA MET A 266 14.57 7.11 -22.25
C MET A 266 15.58 6.65 -21.19
N LEU A 267 15.22 5.62 -20.42
CA LEU A 267 16.05 5.11 -19.32
C LEU A 267 17.30 4.40 -19.81
N ARG A 268 17.30 3.83 -21.02
CA ARG A 268 18.52 3.29 -21.65
C ARG A 268 19.59 4.35 -21.88
N GLU A 269 19.19 5.59 -22.18
CA GLU A 269 20.13 6.68 -22.40
C GLU A 269 20.52 7.41 -21.10
N LYS A 270 19.65 7.40 -20.09
CA LYS A 270 19.91 7.99 -18.77
C LYS A 270 19.75 6.98 -17.62
N PRO A 271 20.49 5.86 -17.61
CA PRO A 271 20.22 4.76 -16.69
C PRO A 271 20.54 5.09 -15.24
N LEU A 272 21.54 5.94 -14.97
CA LEU A 272 21.97 6.22 -13.60
C LEU A 272 21.09 7.27 -12.92
N LEU A 273 20.86 8.39 -13.59
CA LEU A 273 20.20 9.58 -13.01
C LEU A 273 18.72 9.68 -13.38
N GLY A 274 18.26 8.96 -14.41
CA GLY A 274 16.91 9.11 -14.94
C GLY A 274 16.67 10.49 -15.56
N ALA A 275 15.42 10.93 -15.52
CA ALA A 275 14.94 12.24 -15.93
C ALA A 275 15.10 13.32 -14.85
N GLY A 276 15.30 12.93 -13.58
CA GLY A 276 15.25 13.84 -12.43
C GLY A 276 13.82 14.17 -12.00
N LEU A 277 13.68 14.73 -10.80
CA LEU A 277 12.35 15.04 -10.24
C LEU A 277 11.63 16.07 -11.10
N SER A 278 10.34 15.83 -11.38
CA SER A 278 9.54 16.66 -12.29
C SER A 278 10.04 16.67 -13.74
N GLY A 279 10.93 15.74 -14.11
CA GLY A 279 11.60 15.72 -15.42
C GLY A 279 11.02 14.76 -16.44
N TYR A 280 10.17 13.81 -16.02
CA TYR A 280 9.72 12.71 -16.87
C TYR A 280 9.10 13.17 -18.20
N GLN A 281 8.13 14.10 -18.18
CA GLN A 281 7.43 14.56 -19.40
C GLN A 281 8.39 15.15 -20.44
N ALA A 282 9.34 15.98 -20.00
CA ALA A 282 10.34 16.58 -20.87
C ALA A 282 11.33 15.54 -21.43
N ALA A 283 11.76 14.59 -20.59
CA ALA A 283 12.74 13.59 -20.97
C ALA A 283 12.19 12.51 -21.92
N VAL A 284 10.91 12.14 -21.77
CA VAL A 284 10.25 11.13 -22.62
C VAL A 284 9.77 11.71 -23.97
N ALA A 285 9.62 13.03 -24.09
CA ALA A 285 9.03 13.69 -25.26
C ALA A 285 9.68 13.31 -26.61
N ARG A 286 11.00 13.09 -26.64
CA ARG A 286 11.72 12.68 -27.87
C ARG A 286 11.39 11.26 -28.35
N TYR A 287 10.88 10.40 -27.47
CA TYR A 287 10.50 9.03 -27.78
C TYR A 287 9.00 8.89 -28.06
N HIS A 288 8.24 9.95 -27.79
CA HIS A 288 6.80 9.90 -27.86
C HIS A 288 6.33 9.75 -29.31
N SER A 289 5.72 8.61 -29.58
CA SER A 289 5.38 8.17 -30.94
C SER A 289 4.00 8.66 -31.38
N LYS A 290 3.02 8.65 -30.46
CA LYS A 290 1.62 8.98 -30.75
C LYS A 290 1.27 10.39 -30.33
N LYS A 291 1.68 11.39 -31.10
CA LYS A 291 1.49 12.83 -30.82
C LYS A 291 0.03 13.28 -30.58
N TYR A 292 -0.96 12.46 -30.90
CA TYR A 292 -2.37 12.73 -30.62
C TYR A 292 -2.79 12.34 -29.19
N ILE A 293 -1.95 11.60 -28.46
CA ILE A 293 -2.09 11.28 -27.05
C ILE A 293 -1.18 12.25 -26.28
N GLU A 294 -1.66 12.78 -25.16
CA GLU A 294 -0.82 13.63 -24.31
C GLU A 294 0.29 12.81 -23.62
N ILE A 295 1.41 13.46 -23.32
CA ILE A 295 2.44 12.86 -22.48
C ILE A 295 1.97 12.95 -21.03
N TYR A 296 1.61 11.80 -20.46
CA TYR A 296 1.24 11.71 -19.06
C TYR A 296 2.38 12.11 -18.12
N LEU A 297 2.01 12.60 -16.93
CA LEU A 297 2.96 13.02 -15.90
C LEU A 297 3.96 11.94 -15.48
N TYR A 298 3.55 10.67 -15.51
CA TYR A 298 4.33 9.52 -15.06
C TYR A 298 4.12 8.29 -15.97
N PRO A 299 5.04 7.31 -15.97
CA PRO A 299 4.94 6.10 -16.78
C PRO A 299 3.86 5.11 -16.31
N HIS A 300 3.12 5.41 -15.24
CA HIS A 300 2.09 4.52 -14.67
C HIS A 300 2.60 3.09 -14.38
N ASN A 301 3.84 3.02 -13.91
CA ASN A 301 4.46 1.83 -13.34
C ASN A 301 5.43 2.30 -12.26
N ILE A 302 5.23 1.86 -11.02
CA ILE A 302 5.96 2.32 -9.85
C ILE A 302 7.49 2.17 -9.99
N PHE A 303 7.96 1.07 -10.60
CA PHE A 303 9.39 0.82 -10.75
C PHE A 303 10.01 1.70 -11.83
N LEU A 304 9.34 1.82 -12.99
CA LEU A 304 9.77 2.76 -14.02
C LEU A 304 9.74 4.19 -13.51
N ASN A 305 8.76 4.54 -12.67
CA ASN A 305 8.63 5.88 -12.12
C ASN A 305 9.76 6.23 -11.15
N PHE A 306 10.11 5.32 -10.23
CA PHE A 306 11.28 5.54 -9.38
C PHE A 306 12.56 5.62 -10.19
N TRP A 307 12.72 4.78 -11.21
CA TRP A 307 13.89 4.83 -12.07
C TRP A 307 13.96 6.14 -12.86
N SER A 308 12.84 6.63 -13.39
CA SER A 308 12.79 7.89 -14.13
C SER A 308 13.03 9.09 -13.23
N GLU A 309 12.40 9.14 -12.07
CA GLU A 309 12.40 10.36 -11.25
C GLU A 309 13.65 10.49 -10.38
N ILE A 310 14.18 9.38 -9.84
CA ILE A 310 15.31 9.41 -8.89
C ILE A 310 16.47 8.47 -9.28
N GLY A 311 16.45 7.94 -10.51
CA GLY A 311 17.54 7.14 -11.06
C GLY A 311 17.66 5.73 -10.46
N LEU A 312 18.68 5.01 -10.92
CA LEU A 312 18.91 3.62 -10.52
C LEU A 312 19.21 3.47 -9.03
N LEU A 313 19.97 4.40 -8.44
CA LEU A 313 20.26 4.37 -7.01
C LEU A 313 19.00 4.54 -6.16
N GLY A 314 18.09 5.43 -6.59
CA GLY A 314 16.81 5.62 -5.94
C GLY A 314 15.91 4.39 -6.07
N LEU A 315 15.86 3.76 -7.26
CA LEU A 315 15.18 2.49 -7.45
C LEU A 315 15.74 1.39 -6.51
N LEU A 316 17.06 1.28 -6.39
CA LEU A 316 17.71 0.31 -5.50
C LEU A 316 17.40 0.59 -4.01
N GLY A 317 17.37 1.86 -3.60
CA GLY A 317 16.91 2.26 -2.27
C GLY A 317 15.47 1.85 -2.00
N PHE A 318 14.56 2.11 -2.94
CA PHE A 318 13.17 1.69 -2.88
C PHE A 318 13.01 0.17 -2.78
N LEU A 319 13.69 -0.58 -3.65
CA LEU A 319 13.71 -2.05 -3.62
C LEU A 319 14.29 -2.58 -2.31
N GLY A 320 15.31 -1.92 -1.76
CA GLY A 320 15.88 -2.23 -0.45
C GLY A 320 14.87 -2.05 0.69
N VAL A 321 14.10 -0.96 0.70
CA VAL A 321 13.03 -0.74 1.68
C VAL A 321 11.94 -1.82 1.57
N ILE A 322 11.51 -2.17 0.36
CA ILE A 322 10.56 -3.28 0.12
C ILE A 322 11.16 -4.60 0.60
N GLY A 323 12.40 -4.89 0.23
CA GLY A 323 13.10 -6.11 0.63
C GLY A 323 13.18 -6.23 2.15
N TYR A 324 13.57 -5.16 2.83
CA TYR A 324 13.53 -5.08 4.30
C TYR A 324 12.12 -5.35 4.84
N PHE A 325 11.08 -4.70 4.30
CA PHE A 325 9.71 -4.85 4.76
C PHE A 325 9.23 -6.31 4.72
N TYR A 326 9.44 -7.01 3.60
CA TYR A 326 9.02 -8.41 3.49
C TYR A 326 9.93 -9.34 4.30
N CYS A 327 11.25 -9.10 4.35
CA CYS A 327 12.17 -9.88 5.18
C CYS A 327 11.86 -9.73 6.68
N ALA A 328 11.50 -8.53 7.12
CA ALA A 328 11.05 -8.27 8.49
C ALA A 328 9.73 -8.99 8.77
N GLY A 329 8.85 -9.09 7.77
CA GLY A 329 7.58 -9.80 7.92
C GLY A 329 7.72 -11.33 8.03
N PHE A 330 8.64 -11.94 7.29
CA PHE A 330 8.84 -13.39 7.33
C PHE A 330 9.71 -13.90 8.49
N LYS A 331 10.10 -13.06 9.45
CA LYS A 331 10.89 -13.50 10.62
C LYS A 331 10.07 -14.41 11.54
N GLU A 332 10.57 -15.63 11.77
CA GLU A 332 9.88 -16.70 12.52
C GLU A 332 9.72 -16.47 14.04
N LYS A 333 10.29 -15.39 14.59
CA LYS A 333 10.32 -15.14 16.05
C LYS A 333 9.12 -14.34 16.58
N LEU A 334 8.08 -14.15 15.78
CA LEU A 334 6.92 -13.35 16.15
C LEU A 334 5.86 -14.20 16.88
N SER A 335 5.16 -13.59 17.85
CA SER A 335 3.98 -14.22 18.46
C SER A 335 2.91 -14.52 17.40
N ALA A 336 2.01 -15.47 17.65
CA ALA A 336 0.92 -15.81 16.71
C ALA A 336 0.09 -14.57 16.29
N ALA A 337 -0.23 -13.69 17.24
CA ALA A 337 -0.86 -12.40 17.00
C ALA A 337 -0.05 -11.48 16.07
N SER A 338 1.24 -11.33 16.37
CA SER A 338 2.15 -10.48 15.59
C SER A 338 2.38 -11.03 14.20
N CYS A 339 2.44 -12.36 14.05
CA CYS A 339 2.55 -13.05 12.77
C CYS A 339 1.31 -12.78 11.90
N GLN A 340 0.13 -12.79 12.50
CA GLN A 340 -1.11 -12.50 11.78
C GLN A 340 -1.17 -11.05 11.30
N LEU A 341 -0.86 -10.08 12.16
CA LEU A 341 -0.82 -8.67 11.78
C LEU A 341 0.24 -8.41 10.71
N THR A 342 1.35 -9.13 10.78
CA THR A 342 2.42 -9.06 9.78
C THR A 342 1.92 -9.50 8.40
N ILE A 343 1.18 -10.61 8.31
CA ILE A 343 0.56 -11.06 7.05
C ILE A 343 -0.45 -10.02 6.53
N VAL A 344 -1.24 -9.40 7.43
CA VAL A 344 -2.18 -8.31 7.07
C VAL A 344 -1.45 -7.12 6.45
N LEU A 345 -0.35 -6.65 7.07
CA LEU A 345 0.46 -5.55 6.54
C LEU A 345 1.10 -5.92 5.20
N MET A 346 1.61 -7.15 5.07
CA MET A 346 2.18 -7.63 3.82
C MET A 346 1.16 -7.74 2.70
N ALA A 347 -0.08 -8.16 3.00
CA ALA A 347 -1.18 -8.16 2.04
C ALA A 347 -1.54 -6.74 1.57
N GLY A 348 -1.54 -5.76 2.48
CA GLY A 348 -1.71 -4.34 2.17
C GLY A 348 -0.60 -3.80 1.26
N MET A 349 0.67 -4.07 1.59
CA MET A 349 1.81 -3.70 0.75
C MET A 349 1.77 -4.39 -0.62
N THR A 350 1.41 -5.68 -0.68
CA THR A 350 1.24 -6.40 -1.95
C THR A 350 0.15 -5.76 -2.81
N THR A 351 -0.97 -5.35 -2.20
CA THR A 351 -2.05 -4.61 -2.89
C THR A 351 -1.53 -3.29 -3.48
N PHE A 352 -0.78 -2.53 -2.68
CA PHE A 352 -0.15 -1.27 -3.09
C PHE A 352 0.81 -1.48 -4.28
N LEU A 353 1.71 -2.46 -4.19
CA LEU A 353 2.72 -2.72 -5.22
C LEU A 353 2.09 -3.25 -6.52
N VAL A 354 1.14 -4.18 -6.42
CA VAL A 354 0.47 -4.75 -7.61
C VAL A 354 -0.39 -3.71 -8.31
N HIS A 355 -1.12 -2.86 -7.57
CA HIS A 355 -1.80 -1.71 -8.17
C HIS A 355 -0.79 -0.74 -8.82
N GLY A 356 0.37 -0.55 -8.18
CA GLY A 356 1.49 0.22 -8.70
C GLY A 356 2.18 -0.35 -9.94
N LEU A 357 1.87 -1.57 -10.38
CA LEU A 357 2.34 -2.06 -11.68
C LEU A 357 1.69 -1.33 -12.85
N VAL A 358 0.52 -0.73 -12.63
CA VAL A 358 -0.30 -0.05 -13.65
C VAL A 358 -0.71 1.38 -13.25
N ASP A 359 -0.13 1.90 -12.16
CA ASP A 359 -0.34 3.25 -11.65
C ASP A 359 0.87 3.68 -10.78
N VAL A 360 0.85 4.87 -10.18
CA VAL A 360 1.98 5.42 -9.39
C VAL A 360 1.57 5.77 -7.95
N PRO A 361 1.31 4.76 -7.10
CA PRO A 361 0.79 4.98 -5.75
C PRO A 361 1.78 5.65 -4.79
N TYR A 362 3.03 5.94 -5.16
CA TYR A 362 3.95 6.63 -4.27
C TYR A 362 4.01 8.15 -4.51
N PHE A 363 3.85 8.61 -5.75
CA PHE A 363 4.13 9.99 -6.15
C PHE A 363 2.93 10.92 -5.89
N LYS A 364 2.53 10.95 -4.61
CA LYS A 364 1.47 11.78 -4.02
C LYS A 364 1.70 11.83 -2.49
N ASN A 365 1.50 12.98 -1.84
CA ASN A 365 1.82 13.15 -0.40
C ASN A 365 1.14 12.13 0.51
N ASP A 366 -0.17 11.96 0.36
CA ASP A 366 -0.98 11.06 1.17
C ASP A 366 -0.61 9.59 0.97
N LEU A 367 -0.30 9.19 -0.26
CA LEU A 367 0.02 7.80 -0.57
C LEU A 367 1.48 7.43 -0.25
N SER A 368 2.41 8.39 -0.35
CA SER A 368 3.78 8.20 0.18
C SER A 368 3.74 8.06 1.70
N VAL A 369 2.97 8.89 2.40
CA VAL A 369 2.73 8.72 3.85
C VAL A 369 2.14 7.35 4.17
N LEU A 370 1.15 6.87 3.40
CA LEU A 370 0.61 5.51 3.56
C LEU A 370 1.70 4.43 3.43
N PHE A 371 2.55 4.52 2.39
CA PHE A 371 3.67 3.58 2.21
C PHE A 371 4.59 3.55 3.44
N TRP A 372 4.98 4.72 3.95
CA TRP A 372 5.86 4.82 5.12
C TRP A 372 5.16 4.42 6.44
N ILE A 373 3.85 4.59 6.57
CA ILE A 373 3.08 4.01 7.69
C ILE A 373 3.20 2.50 7.68
N LEU A 374 3.04 1.83 6.53
CA LEU A 374 3.18 0.37 6.45
C LEU A 374 4.58 -0.08 6.88
N VAL A 375 5.62 0.59 6.36
CA VAL A 375 7.02 0.32 6.73
C VAL A 375 7.27 0.54 8.23
N GLY A 376 6.73 1.62 8.79
CA GLY A 376 6.82 1.94 10.20
C GLY A 376 6.13 0.91 11.09
N MET A 377 4.90 0.52 10.76
CA MET A 377 4.15 -0.51 11.50
C MET A 377 4.87 -1.87 11.49
N MET A 378 5.41 -2.28 10.34
CA MET A 378 6.21 -3.51 10.22
C MET A 378 7.47 -3.46 11.10
N THR A 379 8.10 -2.28 11.16
CA THR A 379 9.30 -2.05 11.95
C THR A 379 9.00 -2.07 13.45
N VAL A 380 7.93 -1.40 13.91
CA VAL A 380 7.46 -1.42 15.30
C VAL A 380 7.14 -2.84 15.76
N LEU A 381 6.56 -3.69 14.89
CA LEU A 381 6.32 -5.09 15.18
C LEU A 381 7.62 -5.89 15.40
N ASN A 382 8.70 -5.54 14.72
CA ASN A 382 9.95 -6.28 14.72
C ASN A 382 10.94 -5.84 15.81
N ILE A 383 11.07 -4.53 16.07
CA ILE A 383 12.01 -4.00 17.07
C ILE A 383 11.68 -4.54 18.48
N ARG A 384 10.41 -4.45 18.88
CA ARG A 384 10.02 -4.64 20.29
C ARG A 384 9.51 -6.05 20.61
N GLY A 385 9.72 -7.03 19.72
CA GLY A 385 9.29 -8.42 19.91
C GLY A 385 10.18 -9.28 20.80
N LYS A 386 11.34 -8.75 21.20
CA LYS A 386 12.34 -9.51 21.97
C LYS A 386 12.19 -9.41 23.48
N GLU A 387 11.28 -8.58 23.99
CA GLU A 387 11.10 -8.38 25.44
C GLU A 387 10.27 -9.48 26.12
N VAL A 388 9.43 -10.21 25.38
CA VAL A 388 8.49 -11.19 25.97
C VAL A 388 9.15 -12.56 26.28
N ASN A 389 10.31 -12.88 25.68
CA ASN A 389 11.00 -14.15 25.91
C ASN A 389 12.11 -14.06 26.98
N LYS A 390 12.09 -13.02 27.83
CA LYS A 390 13.03 -12.87 28.94
C LYS A 390 12.28 -12.42 30.20
N ILE A 391 11.34 -13.23 30.67
CA ILE A 391 10.93 -13.25 32.08
C ILE A 391 10.83 -14.71 32.49
#